data_AF-A0A6J4KQ78-F1
#
_entry.id   AF-A0A6J4KQ78-F1
#
_cell.length_a   1.000
_cell.length_b   1.000
_cell.length_c   1.000
_cell.angle_alpha   90.00
_cell.angle_beta   90.00
_cell.angle_gamma   90.00
#
_symmetry.space_group_name_H-M   'P 1'
#
loop_
_entity.id
_entity.type
_entity.pdbx_description
1 polymer ?
#
loop_
_entity_poly.entity_id
_entity_poly.type
_entity_poly.pdbx_seq_one_letter_code
_entity_poly.pdbx_strand_id
1 'polypeptide(L)'
;MRERAYVALGSNLGDRDAYLRFARERIGALPDTRVVAASAIEETAPVGDVAQGAYLNQMVALDTALAPAALLRALQAIEQAAGRTRDVRWGPRTLDLDIVLFGSREVSEPALRVPHPELPHRDFWQRELAELGATP
;
A
#
# COMPACT_ATOMS: atom_id res chain seq x y z
N MET A 1 -15.83 1.13 15.81
CA MET A 1 -15.66 -0.29 15.43
C MET A 1 -14.40 -0.39 14.59
N ARG A 2 -13.59 -1.45 14.74
CA ARG A 2 -12.39 -1.64 13.90
C ARG A 2 -12.79 -2.38 12.62
N GLU A 3 -12.21 -1.98 11.50
CA GLU A 3 -12.41 -2.59 10.19
C GLU A 3 -11.06 -3.07 9.64
N ARG A 4 -11.10 -4.17 8.88
CA ARG A 4 -9.94 -4.73 8.21
C ARG A 4 -9.68 -3.95 6.93
N ALA A 5 -8.49 -3.36 6.78
CA ALA A 5 -8.03 -2.77 5.53
C ALA A 5 -6.83 -3.53 4.98
N TYR A 6 -6.64 -3.43 3.67
CA TYR A 6 -5.52 -4.02 2.94
C TYR A 6 -4.78 -2.91 2.23
N VAL A 7 -3.50 -2.76 2.54
CA VAL A 7 -2.64 -1.69 2.02
C VAL A 7 -1.51 -2.33 1.22
N ALA A 8 -1.38 -1.97 -0.05
CA ALA A 8 -0.27 -2.37 -0.88
C ALA A 8 0.93 -1.46 -0.59
N LEU A 9 2.10 -2.07 -0.39
CA LEU A 9 3.38 -1.41 -0.23
C LEU A 9 4.20 -1.66 -1.49
N GLY A 10 4.89 -0.64 -1.99
CA GLY A 10 5.80 -0.75 -3.13
C GLY A 10 7.07 0.08 -2.96
N SER A 11 8.22 -0.45 -3.37
CA SER A 11 9.49 0.30 -3.37
C SER A 11 10.40 -0.16 -4.51
N ASN A 12 10.99 0.78 -5.26
CA ASN A 12 11.97 0.47 -6.31
C ASN A 12 13.25 1.33 -6.26
N LEU A 13 13.44 2.12 -5.21
CA LEU A 13 14.60 3.00 -5.04
C LEU A 13 15.28 2.74 -3.70
N GLY A 14 16.61 2.75 -3.68
CA GLY A 14 17.41 2.59 -2.46
C GLY A 14 17.30 1.18 -1.86
N ASP A 15 17.29 1.11 -0.53
CA ASP A 15 17.11 -0.14 0.21
C ASP A 15 15.62 -0.50 0.29
N ARG A 16 15.13 -1.16 -0.76
CA ARG A 16 13.71 -1.49 -0.97
C ARG A 16 13.14 -2.31 0.19
N ASP A 17 13.88 -3.29 0.69
CA ASP A 17 13.49 -4.11 1.86
C ASP A 17 13.40 -3.28 3.15
N ALA A 18 14.35 -2.37 3.37
CA ALA A 18 14.29 -1.46 4.51
C ALA A 18 13.06 -0.53 4.43
N TYR A 19 12.69 -0.06 3.24
CA TYR A 19 11.48 0.75 3.07
C TYR A 19 10.19 -0.02 3.34
N LEU A 20 10.07 -1.27 2.87
CA LEU A 20 8.92 -2.11 3.20
C LEU A 20 8.83 -2.37 4.71
N ARG A 21 9.96 -2.63 5.37
CA ARG A 21 10.02 -2.81 6.83
C ARG A 21 9.61 -1.54 7.58
N PHE A 22 10.16 -0.40 7.19
CA PHE A 22 9.81 0.90 7.72
C PHE A 22 8.30 1.15 7.60
N ALA A 23 7.70 0.89 6.44
CA ALA A 23 6.26 1.05 6.25
C ALA A 23 5.45 0.20 7.24
N ARG A 24 5.76 -1.09 7.39
CA ARG A 24 5.07 -1.98 8.34
C ARG A 24 5.18 -1.48 9.78
N GLU A 25 6.37 -1.07 10.20
CA GLU A 25 6.61 -0.53 11.55
C GLU A 25 5.80 0.75 11.79
N ARG A 26 5.81 1.68 10.82
CA ARG A 26 5.09 2.96 10.94
C ARG A 26 3.58 2.80 10.88
N ILE A 27 3.07 1.89 10.05
CA ILE A 27 1.65 1.53 10.03
C ILE A 27 1.24 0.91 11.36
N GLY A 28 2.06 0.00 11.91
CA GLY A 28 1.83 -0.62 13.21
C GLY A 28 1.84 0.36 14.39
N ALA A 29 2.50 1.52 14.22
CA ALA A 29 2.55 2.59 15.21
C ALA A 29 1.42 3.64 15.06
N LEU A 30 0.54 3.51 14.05
CA LEU A 30 -0.59 4.43 13.88
C LEU A 30 -1.62 4.27 15.01
N PRO A 31 -2.29 5.36 15.43
CA PRO A 31 -3.34 5.28 16.43
C PRO A 31 -4.47 4.36 15.97
N ASP A 32 -5.03 3.62 16.92
CA ASP A 32 -6.12 2.68 16.71
C ASP A 32 -5.93 1.71 15.55
N THR A 33 -4.69 1.39 15.22
CA THR A 33 -4.33 0.55 14.08
C THR A 33 -3.44 -0.59 14.54
N ARG A 34 -3.61 -1.76 13.95
CA ARG A 34 -2.78 -2.94 14.21
C ARG A 34 -2.55 -3.67 12.91
N VAL A 35 -1.28 -3.85 12.53
CA VAL A 35 -0.91 -4.79 11.46
C VAL A 35 -1.19 -6.21 11.94
N VAL A 36 -1.90 -6.99 11.14
CA VAL A 36 -2.32 -8.36 11.50
C VAL A 36 -1.65 -9.43 10.68
N ALA A 37 -1.29 -9.13 9.43
CA ALA A 37 -0.60 -10.04 8.52
C ALA A 37 0.04 -9.23 7.39
N ALA A 38 1.02 -9.83 6.72
CA ALA A 38 1.62 -9.33 5.51
C ALA A 38 1.88 -10.50 4.56
N SER A 39 1.71 -10.30 3.25
CA SER A 39 2.02 -11.30 2.25
C SER A 39 3.53 -11.53 2.15
N ALA A 40 3.95 -12.53 1.38
CA ALA A 40 5.31 -12.60 0.90
C ALA A 40 5.70 -11.32 0.14
N ILE A 41 6.99 -10.98 0.16
CA ILE A 41 7.53 -9.91 -0.67
C ILE A 41 7.71 -10.47 -2.08
N GLU A 42 7.14 -9.78 -3.08
CA GLU A 42 7.24 -10.15 -4.49
C GLU A 42 8.00 -9.07 -5.28
N GLU A 43 9.00 -9.47 -6.08
CA GLU A 43 9.66 -8.56 -7.02
C GLU A 43 8.89 -8.54 -8.35
N THR A 44 8.44 -7.36 -8.80
CA THR A 44 7.68 -7.20 -10.04
C THR A 44 8.35 -6.20 -10.98
N ALA A 45 8.13 -6.39 -12.28
CA ALA A 45 8.49 -5.38 -13.28
C ALA A 45 7.74 -4.05 -13.01
N PRO A 46 8.36 -2.90 -13.30
CA PRO A 46 7.68 -1.62 -13.20
C PRO A 46 6.56 -1.51 -14.26
N VAL A 47 5.60 -0.62 -14.00
CA VAL A 47 4.52 -0.32 -14.96
C VAL A 47 4.74 1.05 -15.58
N GLY A 48 4.48 1.14 -16.90
CA GLY A 48 4.65 2.33 -17.71
C GLY A 48 5.98 2.38 -18.47
N ASP A 49 6.15 3.43 -19.28
CA ASP A 49 7.27 3.55 -20.22
C ASP A 49 8.53 4.19 -19.61
N VAL A 50 8.48 4.56 -18.33
CA VAL A 50 9.63 5.18 -17.63
C VAL A 50 10.61 4.08 -17.26
N ALA A 51 11.81 4.13 -17.84
CA ALA A 51 12.92 3.23 -17.51
C ALA A 51 13.27 3.34 -16.02
N GLN A 52 13.04 2.26 -15.27
CA GLN A 52 13.26 2.19 -13.83
C GLN A 52 13.49 0.74 -13.38
N GLY A 53 14.00 0.56 -12.17
CA GLY A 53 14.23 -0.75 -11.58
C GLY A 53 12.93 -1.47 -11.18
N ALA A 54 13.05 -2.77 -10.94
CA ALA A 54 11.97 -3.59 -10.41
C ALA A 54 11.50 -3.13 -9.02
N TYR A 55 10.21 -3.30 -8.75
CA TYR A 55 9.60 -3.01 -7.46
C TYR A 55 9.67 -4.24 -6.57
N LEU A 56 9.97 -4.06 -5.28
CA LEU A 56 9.49 -4.97 -4.26
C LEU A 56 8.10 -4.53 -3.84
N ASN A 57 7.15 -5.47 -3.84
CA ASN A 57 5.77 -5.25 -3.43
C ASN A 57 5.40 -6.19 -2.28
N GLN A 58 4.44 -5.74 -1.47
CA GLN A 58 3.86 -6.52 -0.41
C GLN A 58 2.48 -5.98 -0.05
N MET A 59 1.52 -6.85 0.21
CA MET A 59 0.23 -6.48 0.81
C MET A 59 0.30 -6.60 2.34
N VAL A 60 -0.23 -5.61 3.04
CA VAL A 60 -0.37 -5.62 4.49
C VAL A 60 -1.83 -5.54 4.88
N ALA A 61 -2.29 -6.51 5.67
CA ALA A 61 -3.58 -6.45 6.33
C ALA A 61 -3.44 -5.69 7.66
N LEU A 62 -4.40 -4.83 7.97
CA LEU A 62 -4.46 -4.11 9.23
C LEU A 62 -5.90 -3.99 9.76
N ASP A 63 -6.07 -4.04 11.07
CA ASP A 63 -7.32 -3.66 11.74
C ASP A 63 -7.21 -2.21 12.22
N THR A 64 -8.08 -1.32 11.76
CA THR A 64 -8.05 0.10 12.16
C THR A 64 -9.43 0.65 12.53
N ALA A 65 -9.48 1.59 13.48
CA ALA A 65 -10.67 2.41 13.73
C ALA A 65 -10.61 3.78 13.03
N LEU A 66 -9.53 4.07 12.29
CA LEU A 66 -9.42 5.28 11.50
C LEU A 66 -10.40 5.25 10.32
N ALA A 67 -11.01 6.38 10.00
CA ALA A 67 -11.77 6.51 8.76
C ALA A 67 -10.84 6.37 7.53
N PRO A 68 -11.32 5.89 6.37
CA PRO A 68 -10.50 5.70 5.18
C PRO A 68 -9.66 6.93 4.78
N ALA A 69 -10.27 8.12 4.80
CA ALA A 69 -9.56 9.37 4.51
C ALA A 69 -8.48 9.71 5.56
N ALA A 70 -8.67 9.33 6.82
CA ALA A 70 -7.68 9.52 7.87
C ALA A 70 -6.52 8.53 7.74
N LEU A 71 -6.81 7.26 7.39
CA LEU A 71 -5.79 6.28 7.05
C LEU A 71 -4.97 6.74 5.85
N LEU A 72 -5.60 7.22 4.78
CA LEU A 72 -4.91 7.73 3.60
C LEU A 72 -3.91 8.85 3.95
N ARG A 73 -4.32 9.83 4.76
CA ARG A 73 -3.43 10.92 5.20
C ARG A 73 -2.24 10.39 6.01
N ALA A 74 -2.48 9.39 6.86
CA ALA A 74 -1.42 8.77 7.65
C ALA A 74 -0.41 8.02 6.77
N LEU A 75 -0.89 7.26 5.77
CA LEU A 75 -0.04 6.58 4.80
C LEU A 75 0.79 7.58 3.98
N GLN A 76 0.18 8.65 3.48
CA GLN A 76 0.90 9.72 2.77
C GLN A 76 1.98 10.36 3.63
N ALA A 77 1.74 10.56 4.93
CA ALA A 77 2.77 11.06 5.84
C ALA A 77 3.94 10.08 6.03
N ILE A 78 3.68 8.77 6.01
CA ILE A 78 4.72 7.73 6.06
C ILE A 78 5.58 7.76 4.79
N GLU A 79 4.96 7.90 3.61
CA GLU A 79 5.68 8.03 2.34
C GLU A 79 6.59 9.28 2.32
N GLN A 80 6.07 10.41 2.80
CA GLN A 80 6.85 11.65 2.92
C GLN A 80 8.04 11.46 3.88
N ALA A 81 7.84 10.78 5.01
CA ALA A 81 8.92 10.44 5.93
C ALA A 81 9.95 9.46 5.32
N ALA A 82 9.54 8.64 4.34
CA ALA A 82 10.42 7.79 3.55
C ALA A 82 11.10 8.53 2.38
N GLY A 83 10.92 9.84 2.26
CA GLY A 83 11.55 10.67 1.22
C GLY A 83 10.91 10.54 -0.16
N ARG A 84 9.64 10.12 -0.26
CA ARG A 84 8.94 10.04 -1.54
C ARG A 84 8.83 11.43 -2.18
N THR A 85 9.43 11.60 -3.36
CA THR A 85 9.22 12.78 -4.22
C THR A 85 8.21 12.46 -5.34
N ARG A 86 7.60 13.50 -5.92
CA ARG A 86 6.58 13.37 -6.98
C ARG A 86 7.03 14.12 -8.24
N ASP A 87 8.26 13.86 -8.67
CA ASP A 87 8.90 14.60 -9.76
C ASP A 87 8.47 14.11 -11.15
N VAL A 88 8.25 12.79 -11.30
CA VAL A 88 7.87 12.15 -12.57
C VAL A 88 6.66 11.25 -12.35
N ARG A 89 5.63 11.38 -13.20
CA ARG A 89 4.47 10.47 -13.18
C ARG A 89 4.94 9.04 -13.47
N TRP A 90 4.60 8.11 -12.59
CA TRP A 90 5.10 6.72 -12.62
C TRP A 90 6.62 6.59 -12.55
N GLY A 91 7.32 7.60 -12.03
CA GLY A 91 8.74 7.52 -11.73
C GLY A 91 9.06 6.60 -10.55
N PRO A 92 10.37 6.34 -10.33
CA PRO A 92 10.86 5.60 -9.20
C PRO A 92 10.50 6.28 -7.88
N ARG A 93 10.28 5.48 -6.84
CA ARG A 93 9.87 5.93 -5.50
C ARG A 93 10.51 5.09 -4.42
N THR A 94 10.86 5.76 -3.33
CA THR A 94 11.36 5.11 -2.11
C THR A 94 10.27 4.24 -1.47
N LEU A 95 9.04 4.75 -1.42
CA LEU A 95 7.89 4.04 -0.87
C LEU A 95 6.58 4.52 -1.51
N ASP A 96 5.67 3.59 -1.79
CA ASP A 96 4.28 3.79 -2.21
C ASP A 96 3.38 2.99 -1.27
N LEU A 97 2.27 3.59 -0.83
CA LEU A 97 1.29 3.00 0.07
C LEU A 97 -0.13 3.26 -0.44
N ASP A 98 -0.77 2.24 -0.99
CA ASP A 98 -2.12 2.33 -1.56
C ASP A 98 -3.13 1.54 -0.73
N ILE A 99 -4.27 2.17 -0.39
CA ILE A 99 -5.39 1.45 0.23
C ILE A 99 -6.11 0.66 -0.88
N VAL A 100 -6.02 -0.66 -0.83
CA VAL A 100 -6.60 -1.56 -1.84
C VAL A 100 -8.05 -1.93 -1.50
N LEU A 101 -8.29 -2.33 -0.25
CA LEU A 101 -9.61 -2.69 0.28
C LEU A 101 -9.79 -2.12 1.69
N PHE A 102 -11.02 -1.83 2.09
CA PHE A 102 -11.36 -1.32 3.43
C PHE A 102 -12.70 -1.87 3.89
N GLY A 103 -12.68 -2.93 4.70
CA GLY A 103 -13.87 -3.65 5.13
C GLY A 103 -14.71 -4.06 3.93
N SER A 104 -16.02 -3.81 4.00
CA SER A 104 -16.95 -3.92 2.87
C SER A 104 -17.33 -2.55 2.30
N ARG A 105 -16.48 -1.53 2.49
CA ARG A 105 -16.80 -0.17 2.09
C ARG A 105 -16.51 0.07 0.63
N GLU A 106 -17.43 0.76 -0.01
CA GLU A 106 -17.16 1.51 -1.23
C GLU A 106 -16.90 2.98 -0.87
N VAL A 107 -15.76 3.50 -1.30
CA VAL A 107 -15.37 4.90 -1.10
C VAL A 107 -15.18 5.53 -2.47
N SER A 108 -15.80 6.67 -2.71
CA SER A 108 -15.65 7.44 -3.94
C SER A 108 -15.49 8.92 -3.61
N GLU A 109 -14.31 9.27 -3.11
CA GLU A 109 -13.89 10.64 -2.81
C GLU A 109 -12.87 11.13 -3.84
N PRO A 110 -12.68 12.45 -4.03
CA PRO A 110 -11.71 12.98 -4.98
C PRO A 110 -10.28 12.46 -4.79
N ALA A 111 -9.89 12.18 -3.54
CA ALA A 111 -8.56 11.72 -3.18
C ALA A 111 -8.46 10.22 -2.88
N LEU A 112 -9.59 9.49 -2.80
CA LEU A 112 -9.61 8.09 -2.39
C LEU A 112 -10.74 7.32 -3.08
N ARG A 113 -10.38 6.21 -3.72
CA ARG A 113 -11.33 5.21 -4.23
C ARG A 113 -11.03 3.85 -3.61
N VAL A 114 -12.06 3.20 -3.08
CA VAL A 114 -11.98 1.84 -2.50
C VAL A 114 -13.19 1.04 -3.01
N PRO A 115 -13.04 -0.19 -3.53
CA PRO A 115 -11.77 -0.86 -3.87
C PRO A 115 -10.89 -0.02 -4.80
N HIS A 116 -9.56 -0.22 -4.71
CA HIS A 116 -8.64 0.56 -5.53
C HIS A 116 -8.89 0.30 -7.02
N PRO A 117 -8.98 1.34 -7.88
CA PRO A 117 -9.38 1.19 -9.29
C PRO A 117 -8.41 0.34 -10.12
N GLU A 118 -7.14 0.28 -9.71
CA GLU A 118 -6.13 -0.56 -10.38
C GLU A 118 -6.15 -2.02 -9.95
N LEU A 119 -6.92 -2.41 -8.92
CA LEU A 119 -6.97 -3.79 -8.44
C LEU A 119 -7.25 -4.84 -9.55
N PRO A 120 -8.17 -4.62 -10.50
CA PRO A 120 -8.39 -5.55 -11.60
C PRO A 120 -7.21 -5.67 -12.57
N HIS A 121 -6.29 -4.70 -12.58
CA HIS A 121 -5.16 -4.62 -13.51
C HIS A 121 -3.81 -5.02 -12.86
N ARG A 122 -3.84 -5.45 -11.59
CA ARG A 122 -2.65 -5.77 -10.79
C ARG A 122 -2.74 -7.22 -10.32
N ASP A 123 -2.33 -8.16 -11.18
CA ASP A 123 -2.39 -9.59 -10.87
C ASP A 123 -1.66 -9.96 -9.58
N PHE A 124 -0.56 -9.26 -9.26
CA PHE A 124 0.19 -9.50 -8.01
C PHE A 124 -0.61 -9.09 -6.77
N TRP A 125 -1.38 -7.99 -6.81
CA TRP A 125 -2.28 -7.65 -5.69
C TRP A 125 -3.34 -8.73 -5.45
N GLN A 126 -3.85 -9.35 -6.51
CA GLN A 126 -4.81 -10.45 -6.36
C GLN A 126 -4.17 -11.67 -5.70
N ARG A 127 -2.93 -12.02 -6.07
CA ARG A 127 -2.18 -13.09 -5.41
C ARG A 127 -1.90 -12.78 -3.94
N GLU A 128 -1.44 -11.57 -3.64
CA GLU A 128 -1.13 -11.14 -2.27
C GLU A 128 -2.39 -11.10 -1.38
N LEU A 129 -3.53 -10.64 -1.91
CA LEU A 129 -4.81 -10.70 -1.20
C LEU A 129 -5.24 -12.15 -0.93
N ALA A 130 -5.11 -13.03 -1.92
CA ALA A 130 -5.44 -14.44 -1.77
C ALA A 130 -4.55 -15.13 -0.71
N GLU A 131 -3.26 -14.80 -0.66
CA GLU A 131 -2.34 -15.27 0.39
C GLU A 131 -2.82 -14.86 1.79
N LEU A 132 -3.37 -13.65 1.91
CA LEU A 132 -3.94 -13.11 3.14
C LEU A 132 -5.38 -13.59 3.44
N GLY A 133 -5.93 -14.49 2.61
CA GLY A 133 -7.29 -15.01 2.76
C GLY A 133 -8.39 -13.99 2.42
N ALA A 134 -8.06 -12.98 1.61
CA ALA A 134 -8.97 -11.94 1.17
C ALA A 134 -9.36 -12.13 -0.30
N THR A 135 -10.62 -11.83 -0.60
CA THR A 135 -11.12 -11.70 -1.98
C THR A 135 -11.65 -10.27 -2.16
N PRO A 136 -11.42 -9.64 -3.33
CA PRO A 136 -12.00 -8.35 -3.68
C PRO A 136 -13.53 -8.30 -3.54
#